data_AF-A0A1V1SSV9-F1
#
_entry.id   AF-A0A1V1SSV9-F1
#
_cell.length_a   1.000
_cell.length_b   1.000
_cell.length_c   1.000
_cell.angle_alpha   90.00
_cell.angle_beta   90.00
_cell.angle_gamma   90.00
#
_symmetry.space_group_name_H-M   'P 1'
#
loop_
_entity.id
_entity.type
_entity.pdbx_description
1 polymer ?
#
loop_
_entity_poly.entity_id
_entity_poly.type
_entity_poly.pdbx_seq_one_letter_code
_entity_poly.pdbx_strand_id
1 'polypeptide(L)'
;MSEPQKPGTETAAKCVFSPVKDNPDEAEKFVRAILEHEPNNVDLVAAELAPLYGFGPNSNQDVLARSRAQSIFVSPEIQEPLKEFLALFVRNRWGLPLPKWDPTLALVREHRHSSEWNGPKPPINEGGRPEEYYARFLIRVLHELEHPVATSPLLLKWLRDAVQAGGTKEENACWVLFHGLMYLQLKAMDLRESQAPLKARVQNCVARLASHNSCFDLLSLWIATRRDSGR
;
A
#
# COMPACT_ATOMS: atom_id res chain seq x y z
N MET A 1 33.38 34.85 -36.08
CA MET A 1 33.50 33.39 -36.18
C MET A 1 32.84 32.82 -34.94
N SER A 2 31.72 32.13 -35.13
CA SER A 2 30.87 31.62 -34.05
C SER A 2 31.42 30.31 -33.54
N GLU A 3 31.73 30.24 -32.24
CA GLU A 3 31.93 28.96 -31.56
C GLU A 3 30.56 28.34 -31.25
N PRO A 4 30.36 27.04 -31.53
CA PRO A 4 29.13 26.36 -31.14
C PRO A 4 29.16 26.04 -29.63
N GLN A 5 28.20 26.59 -28.90
CA GLN A 5 27.84 26.13 -27.57
C GLN A 5 27.46 24.64 -27.64
N LYS A 6 28.20 23.81 -26.90
CA LYS A 6 27.79 22.43 -26.58
C LYS A 6 26.46 22.48 -25.81
N PRO A 7 25.43 21.73 -26.24
CA PRO A 7 24.25 21.53 -25.40
C PRO A 7 24.68 20.70 -24.19
N GLY A 8 24.51 21.28 -23.00
CA GLY A 8 24.67 20.59 -21.74
C GLY A 8 23.74 19.38 -21.68
N THR A 9 24.36 18.24 -21.44
CA THR A 9 23.76 16.94 -21.21
C THR A 9 22.84 16.96 -19.99
N GLU A 10 21.71 16.27 -20.11
CA GLU A 10 20.96 15.63 -19.03
C GLU A 10 20.38 16.53 -17.93
N THR A 11 19.18 17.04 -18.17
CA THR A 11 18.16 17.06 -17.11
C THR A 11 17.82 15.62 -16.77
N ALA A 12 18.65 14.95 -15.97
CA ALA A 12 18.24 13.76 -15.24
C ALA A 12 16.94 14.14 -14.53
N ALA A 13 15.83 13.48 -14.89
CA ALA A 13 14.54 13.73 -14.27
C ALA A 13 14.73 13.67 -12.75
N LYS A 14 14.66 14.83 -12.09
CA LYS A 14 14.87 14.94 -10.64
C LYS A 14 13.76 14.12 -10.00
N CYS A 15 14.08 12.88 -9.64
CA CYS A 15 13.12 11.99 -9.01
C CYS A 15 12.57 12.69 -7.77
N VAL A 16 11.26 12.87 -7.76
CA VAL A 16 10.62 13.83 -6.85
C VAL A 16 10.37 13.25 -5.46
N PHE A 17 10.69 11.98 -5.25
CA PHE A 17 10.48 11.25 -4.00
C PHE A 17 11.51 10.12 -3.82
N SER A 18 11.85 9.82 -2.57
CA SER A 18 12.82 8.79 -2.21
C SER A 18 12.45 8.16 -0.86
N PRO A 19 11.57 7.14 -0.84
CA PRO A 19 11.14 6.50 0.39
C PRO A 19 12.30 5.80 1.10
N VAL A 20 12.24 5.78 2.44
CA VAL A 20 13.16 5.00 3.28
C VAL A 20 12.57 3.61 3.43
N LYS A 21 13.28 2.60 2.93
CA LYS A 21 12.78 1.21 2.81
C LYS A 21 13.42 0.26 3.83
N ASP A 22 14.23 0.80 4.74
CA ASP A 22 15.10 0.02 5.64
C ASP A 22 14.31 -0.76 6.71
N ASN A 23 13.10 -0.32 7.03
CA ASN A 23 12.25 -0.96 8.03
C ASN A 23 10.78 -1.06 7.57
N PRO A 24 10.44 -2.08 6.75
CA PRO A 24 9.08 -2.29 6.27
C PRO A 24 8.06 -2.56 7.38
N ASP A 25 8.48 -3.15 8.49
CA ASP A 25 7.61 -3.43 9.65
C ASP A 25 7.19 -2.15 10.37
N GLU A 26 8.08 -1.15 10.46
CA GLU A 26 7.73 0.18 10.97
C GLU A 26 6.79 0.92 10.02
N ALA A 27 6.99 0.79 8.70
CA ALA A 27 6.08 1.34 7.71
C ALA A 27 4.67 0.72 7.83
N GLU A 28 4.56 -0.59 8.05
CA GLU A 28 3.27 -1.24 8.31
C GLU A 28 2.59 -0.66 9.57
N LYS A 29 3.34 -0.56 10.68
CA LYS A 29 2.81 0.02 11.94
C LYS A 29 2.34 1.46 11.73
N PHE A 30 3.08 2.24 10.96
CA PHE A 30 2.71 3.61 10.62
C PHE A 30 1.39 3.66 9.84
N VAL A 31 1.22 2.82 8.82
CA VAL A 31 -0.03 2.73 8.04
C VAL A 31 -1.22 2.33 8.92
N ARG A 32 -1.02 1.40 9.87
CA ARG A 32 -2.07 1.01 10.83
C ARG A 32 -2.46 2.18 11.73
N ALA A 33 -1.49 2.93 12.26
CA ALA A 33 -1.75 4.09 13.11
C ALA A 33 -2.58 5.16 12.39
N ILE A 34 -2.34 5.40 11.10
CA ILE A 34 -3.18 6.31 10.28
C ILE A 34 -4.64 5.87 10.29
N LEU A 35 -4.91 4.56 10.13
CA LEU A 35 -6.29 4.06 10.16
C LEU A 35 -6.93 4.25 11.55
N GLU A 36 -6.18 4.00 12.62
CA GLU A 36 -6.65 4.12 14.01
C GLU A 36 -7.01 5.56 14.39
N HIS A 37 -6.41 6.57 13.75
CA HIS A 37 -6.79 7.97 13.93
C HIS A 37 -8.09 8.36 13.19
N GLU A 38 -8.71 7.43 12.47
CA GLU A 38 -9.96 7.61 11.72
C GLU A 38 -10.01 8.92 10.90
N PRO A 39 -9.07 9.15 9.96
CA PRO A 39 -9.07 10.37 9.16
C PRO A 39 -10.39 10.50 8.39
N ASN A 40 -11.03 11.65 8.55
CA ASN A 40 -12.39 11.90 8.06
C ASN A 40 -12.48 12.06 6.54
N ASN A 41 -11.35 12.13 5.82
CA ASN A 41 -11.31 12.22 4.36
C ASN A 41 -9.97 11.74 3.77
N VAL A 42 -9.96 11.53 2.45
CA VAL A 42 -8.80 11.04 1.67
C VAL A 42 -7.62 12.03 1.69
N ASP A 43 -7.87 13.32 1.85
CA ASP A 43 -6.83 14.35 1.81
C ASP A 43 -5.94 14.31 3.05
N LEU A 44 -6.54 14.00 4.20
CA LEU A 44 -5.81 13.78 5.46
C LEU A 44 -4.98 12.51 5.39
N VAL A 45 -5.55 11.41 4.89
CA VAL A 45 -4.83 10.15 4.65
C VAL A 45 -3.61 10.39 3.75
N ALA A 46 -3.83 11.07 2.63
CA ALA A 46 -2.77 11.41 1.69
C ALA A 46 -1.67 12.26 2.34
N ALA A 47 -2.04 13.23 3.16
CA ALA A 47 -1.08 14.05 3.89
C ALA A 47 -0.25 13.20 4.88
N GLU A 48 -0.88 12.30 5.62
CA GLU A 48 -0.19 11.44 6.59
C GLU A 48 0.73 10.41 5.91
N LEU A 49 0.36 9.91 4.72
CA LEU A 49 1.19 8.98 3.95
C LEU A 49 2.32 9.66 3.15
N ALA A 50 2.23 10.96 2.87
CA ALA A 50 3.22 11.67 2.06
C ALA A 50 4.67 11.52 2.58
N PRO A 51 4.95 11.59 3.89
CA PRO A 51 6.29 11.30 4.42
C PRO A 51 6.76 9.89 4.11
N LEU A 52 5.88 8.89 4.29
CA LEU A 52 6.19 7.48 4.01
C LEU A 52 6.50 7.24 2.52
N TYR A 53 5.88 8.01 1.63
CA TYR A 53 6.16 7.98 0.20
C TYR A 53 7.49 8.61 -0.19
N GLY A 54 8.22 9.21 0.76
CA GLY A 54 9.55 9.75 0.50
C GLY A 54 9.55 11.16 -0.07
N PHE A 55 8.50 11.94 0.16
CA PHE A 55 8.49 13.38 -0.13
C PHE A 55 9.26 14.22 0.91
N GLY A 56 9.85 13.56 1.91
CA GLY A 56 10.66 14.17 2.95
C GLY A 56 9.90 14.35 4.28
N PRO A 57 10.63 14.66 5.37
CA PRO A 57 10.02 15.01 6.64
C PRO A 57 9.17 16.28 6.49
N ASN A 58 8.04 16.35 7.19
CA ASN A 58 7.06 17.45 7.12
C ASN A 58 6.33 17.62 5.77
N SER A 59 6.44 16.64 4.86
CA SER A 59 5.71 16.66 3.59
C SER A 59 4.18 16.54 3.75
N ASN A 60 3.70 16.20 4.95
CA ASN A 60 2.29 16.31 5.33
C ASN A 60 1.77 17.77 5.33
N GLN A 61 2.65 18.77 5.34
CA GLN A 61 2.30 20.19 5.21
C GLN A 61 2.54 20.74 3.78
N ASP A 62 3.26 20.01 2.93
CA ASP A 62 3.57 20.40 1.56
C ASP A 62 2.37 20.11 0.62
N VAL A 63 1.83 21.17 0.01
CA VAL A 63 0.68 21.08 -0.89
C VAL A 63 0.94 20.17 -2.09
N LEU A 64 2.14 20.20 -2.67
CA LEU A 64 2.50 19.37 -3.82
C LEU A 64 2.67 17.91 -3.41
N ALA A 65 3.30 17.64 -2.27
CA ALA A 65 3.45 16.28 -1.76
C ALA A 65 2.09 15.66 -1.43
N ARG A 66 1.21 16.41 -0.77
CA ARG A 66 -0.16 15.99 -0.47
C ARG A 66 -0.97 15.72 -1.73
N SER A 67 -0.93 16.62 -2.71
CA SER A 67 -1.63 16.44 -3.99
C SER A 67 -1.15 15.19 -4.73
N ARG A 68 0.16 14.91 -4.70
CA ARG A 68 0.72 13.67 -5.27
C ARG A 68 0.34 12.43 -4.48
N ALA A 69 0.34 12.47 -3.15
CA ALA A 69 -0.09 11.34 -2.35
C ALA A 69 -1.60 11.05 -2.53
N GLN A 70 -2.40 12.10 -2.69
CA GLN A 70 -3.84 12.01 -2.94
C GLN A 70 -4.13 11.35 -4.29
N SER A 71 -3.26 11.55 -5.29
CA SER A 71 -3.46 10.96 -6.61
C SER A 71 -3.53 9.44 -6.59
N ILE A 72 -2.87 8.78 -5.62
CA ILE A 72 -2.94 7.34 -5.42
C ILE A 72 -4.38 6.85 -5.21
N PHE A 73 -5.22 7.66 -4.57
CA PHE A 73 -6.57 7.26 -4.16
C PHE A 73 -7.65 7.67 -5.16
N VAL A 74 -7.38 8.66 -6.01
CA VAL A 74 -8.37 9.25 -6.91
C VAL A 74 -8.13 8.90 -8.38
N SER A 75 -6.95 8.37 -8.73
CA SER A 75 -6.62 8.10 -10.14
C SER A 75 -7.32 6.84 -10.68
N PRO A 76 -7.99 6.90 -11.84
CA PRO A 76 -8.64 5.74 -12.46
C PRO A 76 -7.71 4.55 -12.73
N GLU A 77 -6.44 4.81 -13.06
CA GLU A 77 -5.41 3.79 -13.34
C GLU A 77 -5.16 2.87 -12.14
N ILE A 78 -5.44 3.35 -10.94
CA ILE A 78 -5.27 2.60 -9.69
C ILE A 78 -6.59 1.94 -9.28
N GLN A 79 -7.73 2.56 -9.61
CA GLN A 79 -9.05 2.11 -9.18
C GLN A 79 -9.46 0.74 -9.77
N GLU A 80 -9.17 0.46 -11.04
CA GLU A 80 -9.57 -0.83 -11.63
C GLU A 80 -8.80 -2.03 -11.04
N PRO A 81 -7.44 -2.01 -10.96
CA PRO A 81 -6.70 -3.04 -10.25
C PRO A 81 -7.12 -3.17 -8.77
N LEU A 82 -7.48 -2.04 -8.13
CA LEU A 82 -7.94 -2.05 -6.74
C LEU A 82 -9.29 -2.77 -6.59
N LYS A 83 -10.24 -2.53 -7.51
CA LYS A 83 -11.54 -3.24 -7.52
C LYS A 83 -11.33 -4.75 -7.65
N GLU A 84 -10.44 -5.17 -8.55
CA GLU A 84 -10.07 -6.58 -8.70
C GLU A 84 -9.49 -7.14 -7.40
N PHE A 85 -8.53 -6.45 -6.79
CA PHE A 85 -7.92 -6.85 -5.51
C PHE A 85 -8.98 -7.00 -4.41
N LEU A 86 -9.89 -6.04 -4.27
CA LEU A 86 -10.96 -6.09 -3.27
C LEU A 86 -11.95 -7.23 -3.54
N ALA A 87 -12.23 -7.54 -4.81
CA ALA A 87 -13.14 -8.60 -5.21
C ALA A 87 -12.53 -10.01 -5.02
N LEU A 88 -11.26 -10.19 -5.36
CA LEU A 88 -10.57 -11.48 -5.30
C LEU A 88 -10.03 -11.80 -3.90
N PHE A 89 -9.32 -10.85 -3.29
CA PHE A 89 -8.64 -11.10 -2.02
C PHE A 89 -9.53 -10.76 -0.83
N VAL A 90 -10.09 -9.54 -0.78
CA VAL A 90 -10.86 -9.14 0.40
C VAL A 90 -12.20 -9.87 0.45
N ARG A 91 -12.98 -9.90 -0.65
CA ARG A 91 -14.20 -10.72 -0.85
C ARG A 91 -15.11 -10.85 0.40
N ASN A 92 -15.48 -9.74 1.02
CA ASN A 92 -16.31 -9.69 2.25
C ASN A 92 -15.66 -10.25 3.54
N ARG A 93 -14.36 -10.50 3.53
CA ARG A 93 -13.59 -10.92 4.69
C ARG A 93 -12.96 -9.71 5.38
N TRP A 94 -12.70 -9.86 6.67
CA TRP A 94 -11.94 -8.94 7.51
C TRP A 94 -10.97 -9.73 8.39
N GLY A 95 -9.95 -9.07 8.95
CA GLY A 95 -8.88 -9.74 9.69
C GLY A 95 -7.94 -10.58 8.81
N LEU A 96 -7.85 -10.29 7.51
CA LEU A 96 -6.88 -10.92 6.62
C LEU A 96 -5.45 -10.51 6.99
N PRO A 97 -4.46 -11.38 6.78
CA PRO A 97 -3.05 -11.01 6.95
C PRO A 97 -2.68 -9.86 6.01
N LEU A 98 -1.77 -9.00 6.48
CA LEU A 98 -1.09 -8.06 5.61
C LEU A 98 0.09 -8.75 4.92
N PRO A 99 0.42 -8.36 3.69
CA PRO A 99 1.58 -8.88 2.98
C PRO A 99 2.88 -8.39 3.60
N LYS A 100 3.96 -9.15 3.40
CA LYS A 100 5.32 -8.68 3.66
C LYS A 100 5.92 -8.01 2.43
N TRP A 101 6.64 -6.90 2.63
CA TRP A 101 7.27 -6.13 1.56
C TRP A 101 8.24 -6.96 0.71
N ASP A 102 9.27 -7.58 1.31
CA ASP A 102 10.32 -8.25 0.54
C ASP A 102 9.81 -9.41 -0.32
N PRO A 103 8.96 -10.33 0.20
CA PRO A 103 8.42 -11.40 -0.63
C PRO A 103 7.48 -10.88 -1.72
N THR A 104 6.71 -9.81 -1.47
CA THR A 104 5.92 -9.16 -2.52
C THR A 104 6.81 -8.57 -3.60
N LEU A 105 7.86 -7.83 -3.23
CA LEU A 105 8.77 -7.22 -4.20
C LEU A 105 9.51 -8.28 -5.02
N ALA A 106 9.87 -9.41 -4.42
CA ALA A 106 10.47 -10.53 -5.13
C ALA A 106 9.54 -11.06 -6.24
N LEU A 107 8.25 -11.27 -5.94
CA LEU A 107 7.24 -11.67 -6.93
C LEU A 107 7.05 -10.63 -8.03
N VAL A 108 7.05 -9.33 -7.68
CA VAL A 108 6.98 -8.25 -8.67
C VAL A 108 8.16 -8.33 -9.63
N ARG A 109 9.40 -8.44 -9.11
CA ARG A 109 10.61 -8.55 -9.94
C ARG A 109 10.60 -9.78 -10.83
N GLU A 110 10.12 -10.91 -10.31
CA GLU A 110 10.05 -12.18 -11.05
C GLU A 110 9.03 -12.13 -12.21
N HIS A 111 7.86 -11.53 -11.98
CA HIS A 111 6.74 -11.61 -12.91
C HIS A 111 6.40 -10.30 -13.64
N ARG A 112 7.18 -9.23 -13.47
CA ARG A 112 6.93 -7.89 -14.05
C ARG A 112 6.60 -7.90 -15.53
N HIS A 113 7.28 -8.75 -16.30
CA HIS A 113 7.14 -8.87 -17.75
C HIS A 113 6.33 -10.10 -18.18
N SER A 114 5.73 -10.83 -17.23
CA SER A 114 4.89 -11.99 -17.54
C SER A 114 3.52 -11.55 -18.03
N SER A 115 3.13 -12.00 -19.22
CA SER A 115 1.80 -11.73 -19.78
C SER A 115 0.68 -12.36 -18.95
N GLU A 116 0.97 -13.44 -18.22
CA GLU A 116 0.02 -14.10 -17.31
C GLU A 116 -0.37 -13.21 -16.13
N TRP A 117 0.59 -12.48 -15.57
CA TRP A 117 0.36 -11.60 -14.42
C TRP A 117 -0.20 -10.24 -14.80
N ASN A 118 0.09 -9.77 -16.02
CA ASN A 118 -0.48 -8.56 -16.60
C ASN A 118 -1.89 -8.76 -17.18
N GLY A 119 -2.30 -10.01 -17.40
CA GLY A 119 -3.54 -10.35 -18.08
C GLY A 119 -4.82 -10.17 -17.23
N PRO A 120 -6.00 -10.12 -17.90
CA PRO A 120 -7.29 -9.93 -17.24
C PRO A 120 -7.71 -11.11 -16.35
N LYS A 121 -7.13 -12.30 -16.58
CA LYS A 121 -7.41 -13.50 -15.78
C LYS A 121 -6.40 -13.63 -14.64
N PRO A 122 -6.84 -13.89 -13.40
CA PRO A 122 -5.93 -14.12 -12.29
C PRO A 122 -5.20 -15.47 -12.40
N PRO A 123 -3.86 -15.52 -12.27
CA PRO A 123 -3.12 -16.76 -12.05
C PRO A 123 -3.28 -17.25 -10.59
N ILE A 124 -3.84 -16.40 -9.72
CA ILE A 124 -3.97 -16.66 -8.29
C ILE A 124 -5.28 -17.38 -8.04
N ASN A 125 -5.20 -18.61 -7.54
CA ASN A 125 -6.35 -19.37 -7.09
C ASN A 125 -6.93 -18.80 -5.78
N GLU A 126 -8.19 -19.10 -5.49
CA GLU A 126 -8.78 -18.75 -4.19
C GLU A 126 -7.94 -19.35 -3.04
N GLY A 127 -7.56 -18.50 -2.08
CA GLY A 127 -6.72 -18.91 -0.95
C GLY A 127 -5.21 -18.71 -1.16
N GLY A 128 -4.80 -18.00 -2.23
CA GLY A 128 -3.42 -17.55 -2.41
C GLY A 128 -2.89 -16.70 -1.25
N ARG A 129 -1.57 -16.51 -1.21
CA ARG A 129 -0.92 -15.70 -0.17
C ARG A 129 -1.19 -14.20 -0.41
N PRO A 130 -1.29 -13.37 0.65
CA PRO A 130 -1.51 -11.92 0.46
C PRO A 130 -0.46 -11.29 -0.47
N GLU A 131 0.78 -11.77 -0.43
CA GLU A 131 1.87 -11.25 -1.26
C GLU A 131 1.63 -11.45 -2.75
N GLU A 132 0.96 -12.55 -3.16
CA GLU A 132 0.63 -12.82 -4.57
C GLU A 132 -0.40 -11.82 -5.08
N TYR A 133 -1.43 -11.54 -4.28
CA TYR A 133 -2.46 -10.57 -4.64
C TYR A 133 -1.90 -9.14 -4.73
N TYR A 134 -1.01 -8.77 -3.80
CA TYR A 134 -0.32 -7.47 -3.86
C TYR A 134 0.60 -7.40 -5.07
N ALA A 135 1.43 -8.41 -5.31
CA ALA A 135 2.34 -8.42 -6.44
C ALA A 135 1.59 -8.28 -7.77
N ARG A 136 0.45 -8.99 -7.93
CA ARG A 136 -0.41 -8.86 -9.11
C ARG A 136 -0.97 -7.45 -9.27
N PHE A 137 -1.49 -6.86 -8.20
CA PHE A 137 -1.95 -5.47 -8.25
C PHE A 137 -0.83 -4.53 -8.69
N LEU A 138 0.34 -4.64 -8.07
CA LEU A 138 1.49 -3.79 -8.38
C LEU A 138 1.91 -3.96 -9.85
N ILE A 139 2.07 -5.19 -10.32
CA ILE A 139 2.42 -5.49 -11.72
C ILE A 139 1.41 -4.84 -12.69
N ARG A 140 0.10 -4.96 -12.43
CA ARG A 140 -0.93 -4.33 -13.26
C ARG A 140 -0.83 -2.82 -13.27
N VAL A 141 -0.69 -2.18 -12.10
CA VAL A 141 -0.58 -0.71 -12.01
C VAL A 141 0.71 -0.23 -12.69
N LEU A 142 1.83 -0.93 -12.53
CA LEU A 142 3.08 -0.60 -13.21
C LEU A 142 2.93 -0.69 -14.74
N HIS A 143 2.24 -1.71 -15.24
CA HIS A 143 1.94 -1.84 -16.67
C HIS A 143 1.10 -0.68 -17.19
N GLU A 144 0.04 -0.28 -16.47
CA GLU A 144 -0.80 0.88 -16.82
C GLU A 144 -0.02 2.21 -16.76
N LEU A 145 0.91 2.36 -15.82
CA LEU A 145 1.76 3.54 -15.70
C LEU A 145 2.77 3.65 -16.86
N GLU A 146 3.25 2.52 -17.36
CA GLU A 146 4.18 2.44 -18.49
C GLU A 146 3.48 2.65 -19.84
N HIS A 147 2.27 2.08 -19.99
CA HIS A 147 1.49 2.11 -21.23
C HIS A 147 0.08 2.69 -20.98
N PRO A 148 -0.05 4.01 -20.70
CA PRO A 148 -1.34 4.60 -20.36
C PRO A 148 -2.34 4.50 -21.53
N VAL A 149 -3.47 3.85 -21.28
CA VAL A 149 -4.54 3.62 -22.28
C VAL A 149 -5.31 4.90 -22.62
N ALA A 150 -5.34 5.89 -21.72
CA ALA A 150 -6.03 7.16 -21.89
C ALA A 150 -5.08 8.36 -21.78
N THR A 151 -5.54 9.56 -22.17
CA THR A 151 -4.87 10.84 -21.86
C THR A 151 -4.85 11.01 -20.34
N SER A 152 -3.82 10.43 -19.76
CA SER A 152 -3.70 10.24 -18.33
C SER A 152 -3.59 11.58 -17.59
N PRO A 153 -4.24 11.74 -16.42
CA PRO A 153 -4.06 12.91 -15.59
C PRO A 153 -2.58 13.15 -15.24
N LEU A 154 -2.21 14.44 -15.15
CA LEU A 154 -0.91 14.90 -14.64
C LEU A 154 -0.60 14.39 -13.23
N LEU A 155 -1.64 13.98 -12.50
CA LEU A 155 -1.62 13.58 -11.10
C LEU A 155 -0.69 12.39 -10.79
N LEU A 156 -0.45 11.48 -11.75
CA LEU A 156 0.46 10.34 -11.60
C LEU A 156 1.76 10.47 -12.42
N LYS A 157 2.02 11.63 -13.04
CA LYS A 157 3.23 11.81 -13.87
C LYS A 157 4.51 11.43 -13.11
N TRP A 158 4.58 11.79 -11.83
CA TRP A 158 5.73 11.49 -10.98
C TRP A 158 5.97 9.99 -10.76
N LEU A 159 4.93 9.17 -10.72
CA LEU A 159 5.05 7.71 -10.67
C LEU A 159 5.44 7.16 -12.03
N ARG A 160 4.85 7.66 -13.13
CA ARG A 160 5.24 7.23 -14.49
C ARG A 160 6.71 7.50 -14.77
N ASP A 161 7.18 8.69 -14.44
CA ASP A 161 8.59 9.08 -14.59
C ASP A 161 9.49 8.13 -13.78
N ALA A 162 9.07 7.71 -12.58
CA ALA A 162 9.82 6.75 -11.76
C ALA A 162 9.81 5.32 -12.32
N VAL A 163 8.69 4.85 -12.85
CA VAL A 163 8.58 3.55 -13.52
C VAL A 163 9.43 3.53 -14.79
N GLN A 164 9.36 4.58 -15.61
CA GLN A 164 10.15 4.70 -16.85
C GLN A 164 11.66 4.79 -16.60
N ALA A 165 12.08 5.38 -15.48
CA ALA A 165 13.48 5.42 -15.09
C ALA A 165 14.03 4.04 -14.68
N GLY A 166 13.16 3.09 -14.31
CA GLY A 166 13.53 1.72 -13.96
C GLY A 166 14.36 1.60 -12.68
N GLY A 167 14.82 0.37 -12.41
CA GLY A 167 15.72 0.05 -11.30
C GLY A 167 15.19 0.53 -9.94
N THR A 168 16.02 1.29 -9.20
CA THR A 168 15.65 1.79 -7.86
C THR A 168 14.45 2.74 -7.88
N LYS A 169 14.14 3.38 -9.01
CA LYS A 169 13.02 4.32 -9.13
C LYS A 169 11.69 3.59 -9.31
N GLU A 170 11.67 2.52 -10.07
CA GLU A 170 10.50 1.65 -10.17
C GLU A 170 10.18 0.99 -8.82
N GLU A 171 11.21 0.58 -8.07
CA GLU A 171 11.00 0.08 -6.70
C GLU A 171 10.42 1.13 -5.76
N ASN A 172 10.81 2.39 -5.90
CA ASN A 172 10.22 3.47 -5.12
C ASN A 172 8.74 3.64 -5.48
N ALA A 173 8.36 3.52 -6.76
CA ALA A 173 6.96 3.51 -7.16
C ALA A 173 6.21 2.31 -6.55
N CYS A 174 6.81 1.11 -6.54
CA CYS A 174 6.25 -0.07 -5.88
C CYS A 174 6.01 0.16 -4.39
N TRP A 175 6.94 0.80 -3.69
CA TRP A 175 6.82 1.11 -2.26
C TRP A 175 5.59 1.98 -1.97
N VAL A 176 5.42 3.06 -2.73
CA VAL A 176 4.25 3.96 -2.60
C VAL A 176 2.96 3.19 -2.84
N LEU A 177 2.88 2.46 -3.96
CA LEU A 177 1.69 1.71 -4.33
C LEU A 177 1.36 0.61 -3.32
N PHE A 178 2.37 -0.07 -2.78
CA PHE A 178 2.23 -1.13 -1.78
C PHE A 178 1.60 -0.59 -0.49
N HIS A 179 2.11 0.51 0.05
CA HIS A 179 1.57 1.08 1.29
C HIS A 179 0.24 1.80 1.07
N GLY A 180 0.01 2.39 -0.10
CA GLY A 180 -1.31 2.88 -0.49
C GLY A 180 -2.36 1.75 -0.55
N LEU A 181 -2.01 0.61 -1.15
CA LEU A 181 -2.87 -0.57 -1.20
C LEU A 181 -3.11 -1.17 0.20
N MET A 182 -2.07 -1.17 1.05
CA MET A 182 -2.18 -1.61 2.45
C MET A 182 -3.20 -0.79 3.23
N TYR A 183 -3.15 0.53 3.12
CA TYR A 183 -4.15 1.40 3.73
C TYR A 183 -5.56 1.07 3.22
N LEU A 184 -5.73 0.89 1.90
CA LEU A 184 -7.02 0.58 1.30
C LEU A 184 -7.56 -0.78 1.73
N GLN A 185 -6.71 -1.81 1.83
CA GLN A 185 -7.10 -3.11 2.38
C GLN A 185 -7.59 -2.96 3.81
N LEU A 186 -6.82 -2.28 4.66
CA LEU A 186 -7.15 -2.06 6.06
C LEU A 186 -8.51 -1.33 6.19
N LYS A 187 -8.71 -0.25 5.42
CA LYS A 187 -9.98 0.49 5.45
C LYS A 187 -11.16 -0.35 4.96
N ALA A 188 -10.96 -1.17 3.94
CA ALA A 188 -11.99 -2.08 3.46
C ALA A 188 -12.34 -3.17 4.48
N MET A 189 -11.35 -3.68 5.22
CA MET A 189 -11.58 -4.66 6.28
C MET A 189 -12.29 -4.04 7.48
N ASP A 190 -11.90 -2.84 7.90
CA ASP A 190 -12.53 -2.05 8.97
C ASP A 190 -14.04 -1.83 8.69
N LEU A 191 -14.37 -1.33 7.49
CA LEU A 191 -15.76 -1.13 7.06
C LEU A 191 -16.57 -2.44 7.05
N ARG A 192 -15.94 -3.55 6.65
CA ARG A 192 -16.61 -4.87 6.63
C ARG A 192 -16.81 -5.41 8.04
N GLU A 193 -15.85 -5.21 8.92
CA GLU A 193 -15.96 -5.58 10.34
C GLU A 193 -17.06 -4.79 11.03
N SER A 194 -17.18 -3.48 10.77
CA SER A 194 -18.25 -2.65 11.34
C SER A 194 -19.65 -3.08 10.87
N GLN A 195 -19.75 -3.61 9.64
CA GLN A 195 -20.99 -4.11 9.05
C GLN A 195 -21.31 -5.58 9.39
N ALA A 196 -20.34 -6.33 9.93
CA ALA A 196 -20.51 -7.74 10.21
C ALA A 196 -21.46 -7.99 11.41
N PRO A 197 -22.29 -9.05 11.37
CA PRO A 197 -23.09 -9.45 12.52
C PRO A 197 -22.22 -9.68 13.77
N LEU A 198 -22.69 -9.28 14.95
CA LEU A 198 -21.94 -9.42 16.21
C LEU A 198 -21.40 -10.84 16.41
N LYS A 199 -22.18 -11.87 16.08
CA LYS A 199 -21.77 -13.29 16.18
C LYS A 199 -20.50 -13.57 15.37
N ALA A 200 -20.42 -13.06 14.13
CA ALA A 200 -19.26 -13.26 13.27
C ALA A 200 -18.02 -12.54 13.81
N ARG A 201 -18.18 -11.33 14.37
CA ARG A 201 -17.08 -10.58 15.00
C ARG A 201 -16.53 -11.31 16.22
N VAL A 202 -17.41 -11.79 17.11
CA VAL A 202 -17.02 -12.56 18.30
C VAL A 202 -16.30 -13.84 17.92
N GLN A 203 -16.81 -14.59 16.92
CA GLN A 203 -16.14 -15.79 16.42
C GLN A 203 -14.74 -15.49 15.86
N ASN A 204 -14.58 -14.38 15.13
CA ASN A 204 -13.28 -13.96 14.62
C ASN A 204 -12.30 -13.59 15.77
N CYS A 205 -12.77 -12.84 16.78
CA CYS A 205 -11.96 -12.55 17.97
C CYS A 205 -11.50 -13.83 18.67
N VAL A 206 -12.40 -14.79 18.88
CA VAL A 206 -12.07 -16.09 19.50
C VAL A 206 -11.06 -16.87 18.65
N ALA A 207 -11.24 -16.91 17.32
CA ALA A 207 -10.30 -17.59 16.43
C ALA A 207 -8.89 -16.96 16.47
N ARG A 208 -8.80 -15.61 16.49
CA ARG A 208 -7.53 -14.89 16.64
C ARG A 208 -6.85 -15.14 17.99
N LEU A 209 -7.64 -15.18 19.06
CA LEU A 209 -7.14 -15.48 20.41
C LEU A 209 -6.73 -16.95 20.56
N ALA A 210 -7.29 -17.86 19.77
CA ALA A 210 -6.90 -19.26 19.74
C ALA A 210 -5.67 -19.51 18.85
N SER A 211 -5.45 -18.70 17.81
CA SER A 211 -4.29 -18.80 16.92
C SER A 211 -3.02 -18.17 17.51
N HIS A 212 -3.17 -17.20 18.41
CA HIS A 212 -2.07 -16.74 19.27
C HIS A 212 -2.06 -17.60 20.54
N ASN A 213 -0.95 -18.28 20.84
CA ASN A 213 -0.72 -19.01 22.10
C ASN A 213 -0.76 -18.12 23.37
N SER A 214 -1.35 -16.92 23.34
CA SER A 214 -1.33 -15.89 24.37
C SER A 214 -2.64 -15.75 25.15
N CYS A 215 -3.63 -16.64 24.96
CA CYS A 215 -4.85 -16.61 25.78
C CYS A 215 -4.51 -16.75 27.29
N PHE A 216 -3.45 -17.50 27.62
CA PHE A 216 -2.91 -17.54 28.98
C PHE A 216 -2.21 -16.25 29.40
N ASP A 217 -1.49 -15.55 28.52
CA ASP A 217 -0.76 -14.33 28.86
C ASP A 217 -1.71 -13.14 29.12
N LEU A 218 -2.78 -13.00 28.33
CA LEU A 218 -3.78 -11.94 28.53
C LEU A 218 -4.67 -12.19 29.75
N LEU A 219 -5.05 -13.44 30.02
CA LEU A 219 -5.70 -13.81 31.28
C LEU A 219 -4.78 -13.59 32.47
N SER A 220 -3.50 -13.93 32.34
CA SER A 220 -2.50 -13.70 33.41
C SER A 220 -2.30 -12.20 33.69
N LEU A 221 -2.23 -11.37 32.65
CA LEU A 221 -2.12 -9.93 32.76
C LEU A 221 -3.39 -9.29 33.38
N TRP A 222 -4.57 -9.79 33.02
CA TRP A 222 -5.86 -9.34 33.57
C TRP A 222 -6.06 -9.78 35.03
N ILE A 223 -5.62 -10.99 35.38
CA ILE A 223 -5.63 -11.50 36.76
C ILE A 223 -4.62 -10.73 37.62
N ALA A 224 -3.44 -10.40 37.07
CA ALA A 224 -2.41 -9.61 37.77
C ALA A 224 -2.89 -8.17 38.06
N THR A 225 -3.46 -7.49 37.07
CA THR A 225 -4.01 -6.13 37.25
C THR A 225 -5.17 -6.07 38.25
N ARG A 226 -5.98 -7.12 38.36
CA ARG A 226 -7.04 -7.20 39.39
C ARG A 226 -6.54 -7.53 40.80
N ARG A 227 -5.39 -8.21 40.96
CA ARG A 227 -4.80 -8.47 42.28
C ARG A 227 -4.14 -7.23 42.89
N ASP A 228 -3.57 -6.36 42.06
CA ASP A 228 -2.94 -5.12 42.53
C ASP A 228 -3.93 -3.98 42.81
N SER A 229 -5.17 -4.08 42.30
CA SER A 229 -6.24 -3.10 42.57
C SER A 229 -7.03 -3.38 43.86
N GLY A 230 -6.63 -4.39 44.64
CA GLY A 230 -7.31 -4.88 45.83
C GLY A 230 -6.50 -4.77 47.14
N ARG A 231 -5.47 -3.91 47.19
CA ARG A 231 -4.73 -3.57 48.41
C ARG A 231 -4.75 -2.07 48.66
#